data_AF-I3IKE5-F1
#
_entry.id   AF-I3IKE5-F1
#
_cell.length_a   1.000
_cell.length_b   1.000
_cell.length_c   1.000
_cell.angle_alpha   90.00
_cell.angle_beta   90.00
_cell.angle_gamma   90.00
#
_symmetry.space_group_name_H-M   'P 1'
#
loop_
_entity.id
_entity.type
_entity.pdbx_description
1 polymer ?
#
loop_
_entity_poly.entity_id
_entity_poly.type
_entity_poly.pdbx_seq_one_letter_code
_entity_poly.pdbx_strand_id
1 'polypeptide(L)'
;MVERFDNHRHKVLAFLYDLHVPFDNNLAERDIRMAKLKQKISGTFRSEEMAESFCRIRSFISTVRKQSRNIMEAIKTLYTDSPLIPIHG
;
A
#
# COMPACT_ATOMS: atom_id res chain seq x y z
N MET A 1 -24.87 -2.06 1.13
CA MET A 1 -23.87 -0.97 1.27
C MET A 1 -24.07 -0.19 2.56
N VAL A 2 -25.29 0.30 2.82
CA VAL A 2 -25.66 0.99 4.08
C VAL A 2 -25.35 0.15 5.32
N GLU A 3 -25.75 -1.12 5.33
CA GLU A 3 -25.47 -2.05 6.44
C GLU A 3 -23.97 -2.24 6.72
N ARG A 4 -23.13 -2.24 5.68
CA ARG A 4 -21.66 -2.32 5.86
C ARG A 4 -21.08 -1.06 6.47
N PHE A 5 -21.60 0.12 6.11
CA PHE A 5 -21.17 1.38 6.70
C PHE A 5 -21.65 1.53 8.14
N ASP A 6 -22.82 1.01 8.47
CA ASP A 6 -23.30 0.99 9.85
C ASP A 6 -22.44 0.05 10.72
N ASN A 7 -22.19 -1.17 10.26
CA ASN A 7 -21.32 -2.15 10.93
C ASN A 7 -19.86 -1.70 11.09
N HIS A 8 -19.39 -0.76 10.26
CA HIS A 8 -18.03 -0.22 10.32
C HIS A 8 -17.99 1.29 10.57
N ARG A 9 -19.06 1.85 11.12
CA ARG A 9 -19.25 3.30 11.28
C ARG A 9 -18.06 3.98 11.96
N HIS A 10 -17.51 3.36 13.01
CA HIS A 10 -16.35 3.88 13.72
C HIS A 10 -15.10 4.00 12.82
N LYS A 11 -14.89 3.05 11.89
CA LYS A 11 -13.75 3.09 10.97
C LYS A 11 -13.99 4.09 9.84
N VAL A 12 -15.21 4.14 9.31
CA VAL A 12 -15.60 5.07 8.24
C VAL A 12 -15.51 6.52 8.71
N LEU A 13 -15.86 6.78 9.98
CA LEU A 13 -15.85 8.13 10.57
C LEU A 13 -14.56 8.45 11.34
N ALA A 14 -13.52 7.62 11.24
CA ALA A 14 -12.28 7.80 12.02
C ALA A 14 -11.63 9.19 11.79
N PHE A 15 -11.73 9.73 10.58
CA PHE A 15 -11.23 11.07 10.23
C PHE A 15 -11.89 12.23 11.01
N LEU A 16 -13.06 12.01 11.62
CA LEU A 16 -13.72 13.01 12.47
C LEU A 16 -13.06 13.12 13.85
N TYR A 17 -12.38 12.06 14.30
CA TYR A 17 -11.81 11.95 15.64
C TYR A 17 -10.29 11.97 15.64
N ASP A 18 -9.66 11.57 14.53
CA ASP A 18 -8.21 11.56 14.33
C ASP A 18 -7.83 12.30 13.04
N LEU A 19 -7.18 13.46 13.20
CA LEU A 19 -6.74 14.31 12.09
C LEU A 19 -5.60 13.68 11.26
N HIS A 20 -4.95 12.62 11.76
CA HIS A 20 -3.97 11.86 10.99
C HIS A 20 -4.63 10.91 9.98
N VAL A 21 -5.94 10.61 10.14
CA VAL A 21 -6.69 9.78 9.20
C VAL A 21 -7.34 10.69 8.14
N PRO A 22 -6.97 10.55 6.86
CA PRO A 22 -7.62 11.32 5.79
C PRO A 22 -9.09 10.92 5.65
N PHE A 23 -9.93 11.88 5.23
CA PHE A 23 -11.35 11.61 4.96
C PHE A 23 -11.55 10.68 3.75
N ASP A 24 -10.57 10.63 2.84
CA ASP A 24 -10.58 9.83 1.63
C ASP A 24 -9.76 8.54 1.78
N ASN A 25 -10.02 7.58 0.90
CA ASN A 25 -9.27 6.32 0.84
C ASN A 25 -8.19 6.33 -0.27
N ASN A 26 -7.86 7.49 -0.84
CA ASN A 26 -7.19 7.59 -2.15
C ASN A 26 -5.88 6.82 -2.20
N LEU A 27 -5.16 6.77 -1.08
CA LEU A 27 -3.93 6.01 -0.91
C LEU A 27 -4.16 4.50 -1.06
N ALA A 28 -5.14 3.95 -0.33
CA ALA A 28 -5.47 2.54 -0.38
C ALA A 28 -5.94 2.12 -1.78
N GLU A 29 -6.79 2.92 -2.43
CA GLU A 29 -7.23 2.66 -3.79
C GLU A 29 -6.08 2.71 -4.79
N ARG A 30 -5.17 3.69 -4.66
CA ARG A 30 -4.01 3.81 -5.53
C ARG A 30 -3.07 2.61 -5.42
N ASP A 31 -2.91 2.06 -4.22
CA ASP A 31 -2.08 0.89 -3.99
C ASP A 31 -2.69 -0.37 -4.61
N ILE A 32 -3.99 -0.61 -4.42
CA ILE A 32 -4.72 -1.77 -4.99
C ILE A 32 -4.84 -1.68 -6.52
N ARG A 33 -5.02 -0.47 -7.08
CA ARG A 33 -5.22 -0.26 -8.52
C ARG A 33 -4.11 -0.86 -9.37
N MET A 34 -2.89 -0.95 -8.85
CA MET A 34 -1.77 -1.52 -9.60
C MET A 34 -1.90 -3.01 -9.88
N ALA A 35 -2.59 -3.77 -9.03
CA ALA A 35 -2.91 -5.16 -9.32
C ALA A 35 -3.84 -5.28 -10.54
N LYS A 36 -4.83 -4.40 -10.65
CA LYS A 36 -5.72 -4.31 -11.82
C LYS A 36 -5.00 -3.78 -13.05
N LEU A 37 -4.09 -2.82 -12.90
CA LEU A 37 -3.29 -2.32 -14.01
C LEU A 37 -2.37 -3.42 -14.57
N LYS A 38 -1.75 -4.22 -13.70
CA LYS A 38 -0.99 -5.40 -14.08
C LYS A 38 -1.86 -6.37 -14.88
N GLN A 39 -3.08 -6.67 -14.41
CA GLN A 39 -4.01 -7.54 -15.13
C GLN A 39 -4.36 -6.99 -16.52
N LYS A 40 -4.60 -5.68 -16.62
CA LYS A 40 -4.94 -5.01 -17.88
C LYS A 40 -3.80 -5.03 -18.91
N ILE A 41 -2.57 -4.77 -18.48
CA ILE A 41 -1.42 -4.59 -19.39
C ILE A 41 -0.65 -5.90 -19.60
N SER A 42 -0.50 -6.71 -18.55
CA SER A 42 0.40 -7.87 -18.51
C SER A 42 -0.33 -9.19 -18.18
N GLY A 43 -1.66 -9.20 -18.25
CA GLY A 43 -2.48 -10.39 -17.96
C GLY A 43 -2.46 -10.80 -16.47
N THR A 44 -3.05 -11.94 -16.14
CA THR A 44 -3.15 -12.45 -14.76
C THR A 44 -1.82 -13.05 -14.26
N PHE A 45 -1.67 -13.20 -12.94
CA PHE A 45 -0.53 -13.93 -12.37
C PHE A 45 -0.69 -15.43 -12.67
N ARG A 46 0.42 -16.12 -12.95
CA ARG A 46 0.43 -17.55 -13.28
C ARG A 46 0.77 -18.43 -12.07
N SER A 47 1.27 -17.83 -10.99
CA SER A 47 1.47 -18.46 -9.69
C SER A 47 1.19 -17.46 -8.57
N GLU A 48 0.93 -17.98 -7.38
CA GLU A 48 0.77 -17.19 -6.16
C GLU A 48 2.07 -16.45 -5.80
N GLU A 49 3.22 -17.10 -5.95
CA GLU A 49 4.55 -16.50 -5.72
C GLU A 49 4.77 -15.22 -6.54
N MET A 50 4.29 -15.16 -7.78
CA MET A 50 4.36 -13.94 -8.59
C MET A 50 3.50 -12.82 -8.03
N ALA A 51 2.31 -13.15 -7.50
CA ALA A 51 1.41 -12.19 -6.88
C ALA A 51 1.99 -11.68 -5.55
N GLU A 52 2.57 -12.56 -4.74
CA GLU A 52 3.25 -12.21 -3.50
C GLU A 52 4.45 -11.30 -3.75
N SER A 53 5.30 -11.65 -4.71
CA SER A 53 6.46 -10.83 -5.10
C SER A 53 6.02 -9.43 -5.56
N PHE A 54 4.97 -9.36 -6.37
CA PHE A 54 4.37 -8.10 -6.80
C PHE A 54 3.89 -7.27 -5.60
N CYS A 55 3.14 -7.89 -4.68
CA CYS A 55 2.66 -7.23 -3.47
C CYS A 55 3.82 -6.76 -2.59
N ARG A 56 4.85 -7.59 -2.37
CA ARG A 56 6.01 -7.26 -1.52
C ARG A 56 6.76 -6.02 -2.01
N ILE A 57 7.08 -5.97 -3.31
CA ILE A 57 7.77 -4.83 -3.92
C ILE A 57 6.92 -3.56 -3.79
N ARG A 58 5.63 -3.66 -4.10
CA ARG A 58 4.71 -2.52 -4.07
C ARG A 58 4.45 -2.02 -2.66
N SER A 59 4.31 -2.91 -1.69
CA SER A 59 4.18 -2.60 -0.27
C SER A 59 5.41 -1.87 0.25
N PHE A 60 6.63 -2.35 -0.07
CA PHE A 60 7.87 -1.66 0.27
C PHE A 60 7.89 -0.22 -0.23
N ILE A 61 7.60 -0.02 -1.53
CA ILE A 61 7.57 1.32 -2.14
C ILE A 61 6.48 2.20 -1.49
N SER A 62 5.29 1.67 -1.23
CA SER A 62 4.21 2.41 -0.57
C SER A 62 4.62 2.86 0.84
N THR A 63 5.24 1.98 1.63
CA THR A 63 5.69 2.30 2.98
C THR A 63 6.81 3.35 2.99
N VAL A 64 7.81 3.23 2.12
CA VAL A 64 8.88 4.23 1.98
C VAL A 64 8.31 5.61 1.62
N ARG A 65 7.30 5.66 0.75
CA ARG A 65 6.59 6.91 0.40
C ARG A 65 5.81 7.48 1.57
N LYS A 66 5.12 6.66 2.35
CA LYS A 66 4.37 7.10 3.55
C LYS A 66 5.30 7.72 4.61
N GLN A 67 6.54 7.26 4.67
CA GLN A 67 7.58 7.80 5.56
C GLN A 67 8.30 9.02 4.98
N SER A 68 7.85 9.55 3.84
CA SER A 68 8.49 10.70 3.16
C SER A 68 9.98 10.49 2.84
N ARG A 69 10.39 9.24 2.61
CA ARG A 69 11.78 8.88 2.29
C ARG A 69 12.00 8.77 0.78
N ASN A 70 13.25 8.97 0.35
CA ASN A 70 13.62 8.78 -1.05
C ASN A 70 13.57 7.29 -1.43
N ILE A 71 12.78 6.96 -2.44
CA ILE A 71 12.58 5.57 -2.90
C ILE A 71 13.86 4.98 -3.47
N MET A 72 14.63 5.75 -4.24
CA MET A 72 15.85 5.25 -4.87
C MET A 72 16.91 4.93 -3.82
N GLU A 73 17.09 5.81 -2.83
CA GLU A 73 17.98 5.54 -1.69
C GLU A 73 17.51 4.30 -0.91
N ALA A 74 16.22 4.17 -0.64
CA ALA A 74 15.69 2.98 0.02
C ALA A 74 15.95 1.69 -0.78
N ILE A 75 15.81 1.72 -2.11
CA ILE A 75 16.14 0.57 -2.96
C ILE A 75 17.63 0.27 -2.92
N LYS A 76 18.51 1.29 -2.98
CA LYS A 76 19.97 1.09 -2.87
C LYS A 76 20.35 0.37 -1.58
N THR A 77 19.70 0.71 -0.46
CA THR A 77 19.99 0.05 0.81
C THR A 77 19.68 -1.45 0.83
N LEU A 78 18.78 -1.94 -0.04
CA LEU A 78 18.51 -3.38 -0.16
C LEU A 78 19.68 -4.16 -0.76
N TYR A 79 20.59 -3.47 -1.46
CA TYR A 79 21.78 -4.04 -2.09
C TYR A 79 23.07 -3.78 -1.29
N THR A 80 23.00 -2.99 -0.23
CA THR A 80 24.11 -2.78 0.70
C THR A 80 23.86 -3.58 1.98
N ASP A 81 24.91 -3.93 2.73
CA ASP A 81 24.82 -4.66 4.02
C ASP A 81 24.14 -3.84 5.15
N SER A 82 23.26 -2.90 4.81
CA SER A 82 22.49 -2.06 5.73
C SER A 82 21.09 -1.78 5.18
N PRO A 83 20.20 -2.80 5.14
CA PRO A 83 18.87 -2.64 4.57
C PRO A 83 18.02 -1.65 5.36
N LEU A 84 17.42 -0.68 4.67
CA LEU A 84 16.38 0.15 5.25
C LEU A 84 15.13 -0.72 5.43
N ILE A 85 14.87 -1.08 6.68
CA ILE A 85 13.63 -1.75 7.08
C ILE A 85 12.60 -0.64 7.28
N PRO A 86 11.59 -0.51 6.40
CA PRO A 86 10.55 0.48 6.64
C PRO A 86 9.79 0.06 7.91
N ILE A 87 9.69 0.96 8.88
CA ILE A 87 8.80 0.74 10.04
C ILE A 87 7.38 0.48 9.54
N HIS A 88 6.77 -0.61 10.02
CA HIS A 88 5.37 -0.90 9.70
C HIS A 88 4.54 0.16 10.41
N GLY A 89 3.78 0.95 9.64
CA GLY A 89 2.82 1.92 10.13
C GLY A 89 1.42 1.35 10.08
#